data_AF-A0A9D5Y6W2-F1
#
_entry.id   AF-A0A9D5Y6W2-F1
#
_cell.length_a   1.000
_cell.length_b   1.000
_cell.length_c   1.000
_cell.angle_alpha   90.00
_cell.angle_beta   90.00
_cell.angle_gamma   90.00
#
_symmetry.space_group_name_H-M   'P 1'
#
loop_
_entity.id
_entity.type
_entity.pdbx_description
1 polymer ?
#
loop_
_entity_poly.entity_id
_entity_poly.type
_entity_poly.pdbx_seq_one_letter_code
_entity_poly.pdbx_strand_id
1 'polypeptide(L)' 'MLNTEKRNERTTHIDKMPTAEMLAVMQEEYVNAAKAVEPELPAIAAAVEAITERMRQGGRLFYMGCG' A
#
# COMPACT_ATOMS: atom_id res chain seq x y z
N MET A 1 17.37 -2.36 9.58
CA MET A 1 16.26 -3.23 9.10
C MET A 1 15.27 -2.36 8.35
N LEU A 2 14.86 -2.75 7.15
CA LEU A 2 13.85 -2.03 6.35
C LEU A 2 12.51 -2.02 7.10
N ASN A 3 11.70 -0.96 6.93
CA ASN A 3 10.42 -0.89 7.63
C ASN A 3 9.46 -2.02 7.25
N THR A 4 9.53 -2.53 6.01
CA THR A 4 8.74 -3.68 5.52
C THR A 4 9.06 -4.99 6.25
N GLU A 5 10.28 -5.12 6.79
CA GLU A 5 10.76 -6.32 7.47
C GLU A 5 10.65 -6.23 9.00
N LYS A 6 10.29 -5.05 9.54
CA LYS A 6 10.14 -4.89 10.99
C LYS A 6 8.85 -5.57 11.44
N ARG A 7 8.92 -6.23 12.61
CA ARG A 7 7.72 -6.73 13.27
C ARG A 7 6.86 -5.56 13.75
N ASN A 8 5.55 -5.64 13.51
CA ASN A 8 4.58 -4.75 14.13
C ASN A 8 4.36 -5.18 15.59
N GLU A 9 4.64 -4.29 16.54
CA GLU A 9 4.55 -4.56 17.97
C GLU A 9 3.14 -4.98 18.42
N ARG A 10 2.11 -4.44 17.75
CA ARG A 10 0.69 -4.70 18.03
C ARG A 10 0.28 -6.13 17.70
N THR A 11 1.01 -6.80 16.82
CA THR A 11 0.68 -8.14 16.31
C THR A 11 1.70 -9.19 16.75
N THR A 12 2.52 -8.90 17.76
CA THR A 12 3.55 -9.81 18.28
C THR A 12 3.00 -11.16 18.79
N HIS A 13 1.71 -11.22 19.11
CA HIS A 13 0.97 -12.37 19.64
C HIS A 13 -0.29 -12.69 18.82
N ILE A 14 -0.31 -12.32 17.54
CA ILE A 14 -1.48 -12.45 16.66
C ILE A 14 -1.99 -13.89 16.53
N ASP A 15 -1.10 -14.87 16.66
CA ASP A 15 -1.39 -16.32 16.65
C ASP A 15 -2.23 -16.79 17.85
N LYS A 16 -2.30 -15.98 18.91
CA LYS A 16 -3.02 -16.28 20.16
C LYS A 16 -4.29 -15.45 20.32
N MET A 17 -4.54 -14.50 19.42
CA MET A 17 -5.72 -13.64 19.50
C MET A 17 -7.00 -14.44 19.16
N PRO A 18 -8.14 -14.11 19.80
CA PRO A 18 -9.43 -14.53 19.29
C PRO A 18 -9.58 -14.10 17.82
N THR A 19 -10.20 -14.95 17.01
CA THR A 19 -10.31 -14.72 15.55
C THR A 19 -10.90 -13.35 15.22
N ALA A 20 -11.91 -12.90 15.97
CA ALA A 20 -12.53 -11.60 15.75
C ALA A 20 -11.55 -10.43 16.00
N GLU A 21 -10.71 -10.52 17.03
CA GLU A 21 -9.72 -9.50 17.37
C GLU A 21 -8.57 -9.48 16.37
N MET A 22 -8.09 -10.65 15.96
CA MET A 22 -7.10 -10.78 14.89
C MET A 22 -7.57 -10.08 13.61
N LEU A 23 -8.81 -10.36 13.18
CA LEU A 23 -9.40 -9.72 12.00
C LEU A 23 -9.56 -8.22 12.17
N ALA A 24 -9.93 -7.74 13.37
CA ALA A 24 -10.04 -6.31 13.64
C ALA A 24 -8.69 -5.59 13.52
N VAL A 25 -7.61 -6.15 14.06
CA VAL A 25 -6.27 -5.57 13.94
C VAL A 25 -5.78 -5.58 12.48
N MET A 26 -6.03 -6.67 11.74
CA MET A 26 -5.71 -6.73 10.30
C MET A 26 -6.44 -5.65 9.50
N GLN A 27 -7.73 -5.44 9.78
CA GLN A 27 -8.52 -4.39 9.13
C GLN A 27 -7.98 -2.99 9.45
N GLU A 28 -7.54 -2.76 10.68
CA GLU A 28 -6.97 -1.48 11.07
C GLU A 28 -5.66 -1.18 10.33
N GLU A 29 -4.78 -2.18 10.20
CA GLU A 29 -3.54 -2.02 9.42
C GLU A 29 -3.82 -1.81 7.92
N TYR A 30 -4.85 -2.46 7.37
CA TYR A 30 -5.31 -2.18 6.00
C TYR A 30 -5.75 -0.70 5.84
N VAL A 31 -6.50 -0.17 6.80
CA VAL A 31 -6.92 1.24 6.80
C VAL A 31 -5.71 2.17 6.92
N ASN A 32 -4.73 1.84 7.76
CA ASN A 32 -3.51 2.63 7.91
C ASN A 32 -2.70 2.66 6.61
N ALA A 33 -2.59 1.53 5.91
CA ALA A 33 -1.94 1.47 4.61
C ALA A 33 -2.66 2.35 3.58
N ALA A 34 -4.00 2.32 3.55
CA ALA A 34 -4.78 3.19 2.67
C ALA A 34 -4.59 4.69 3.00
N LYS A 35 -4.55 5.05 4.29
CA LYS A 35 -4.29 6.44 4.74
C LYS A 35 -2.90 6.93 4.35
N ALA A 36 -1.90 6.04 4.33
CA ALA A 36 -0.54 6.40 3.94
C ALA A 36 -0.44 6.86 2.47
N VAL A 37 -1.44 6.58 1.63
CA VAL A 37 -1.51 7.04 0.24
C VAL A 37 -1.92 8.52 0.14
N GLU A 38 -2.65 9.05 1.13
CA GLU A 38 -3.18 10.42 1.11
C GLU A 38 -2.11 11.52 0.86
N PRO A 39 -0.95 11.54 1.56
CA PRO A 39 0.08 12.53 1.27
C PRO A 39 0.71 12.39 -0.12
N GLU A 40 0.60 11.23 -0.76
CA GLU A 40 1.21 10.95 -2.08
C GLU A 40 0.29 11.32 -3.26
N LEU A 41 -0.96 11.76 -2.99
CA LEU A 41 -1.91 12.14 -4.04
C LEU A 41 -1.35 13.14 -5.07
N PRO A 42 -0.54 14.17 -4.71
CA PRO A 42 0.08 15.06 -5.69
C PRO A 42 1.05 14.34 -6.64
N ALA A 43 1.87 13.42 -6.12
CA ALA A 43 2.82 12.65 -6.93
C ALA A 43 2.09 11.65 -7.84
N ILE A 44 1.04 11.01 -7.31
CA ILE A 44 0.16 10.12 -8.08
C ILE A 44 -0.52 10.92 -9.21
N ALA A 45 -1.03 12.13 -8.94
CA ALA A 45 -1.64 12.99 -9.96
C ALA A 45 -0.65 13.34 -11.08
N ALA A 46 0.57 13.77 -10.72
CA ALA A 46 1.62 14.05 -11.69
C ALA A 46 1.98 12.83 -12.55
N ALA A 47 2.03 11.64 -11.95
CA ALA A 47 2.24 10.39 -12.69
C ALA A 47 1.09 10.11 -13.66
N VAL A 48 -0.16 10.27 -13.23
CA VAL A 48 -1.34 10.08 -14.09
C VAL A 48 -1.32 11.03 -15.27
N GLU A 49 -1.00 12.32 -15.07
CA GLU A 49 -0.90 13.30 -16.15
C GLU A 49 0.17 12.90 -17.18
N ALA A 50 1.38 12.56 -16.71
CA ALA A 50 2.49 12.15 -17.58
C ALA A 50 2.16 10.86 -18.36
N ILE A 51 1.58 9.87 -17.69
CA ILE A 51 1.16 8.60 -18.31
C ILE A 51 0.10 8.87 -19.37
N THR A 52 -0.93 9.67 -19.04
CA THR A 52 -2.03 9.96 -19.96
C THR A 52 -1.54 10.66 -21.22
N GLU A 53 -0.61 11.60 -21.09
CA GLU A 53 -0.02 12.29 -22.24
C GLU A 53 0.73 11.31 -23.17
N ARG A 54 1.53 10.40 -22.59
CA ARG A 54 2.23 9.38 -23.37
C ARG A 54 1.27 8.40 -24.04
N MET A 55 0.19 8.00 -23.36
CA MET A 55 -0.81 7.10 -23.92
C MET A 55 -1.56 7.73 -25.11
N ARG A 56 -1.89 9.03 -25.05
CA ARG A 56 -2.50 9.75 -26.18
C ARG A 56 -1.62 9.77 -27.43
N GLN A 57 -0.30 9.71 -27.26
CA GLN A 57 0.68 9.65 -28.35
C GLN A 57 0.98 8.22 -28.82
N GLY A 58 0.16 7.23 -28.43
CA GLY A 58 0.37 5.81 -28.79
C GLY A 58 1.42 5.09 -27.94
N GLY A 59 1.84 5.67 -26.82
CA GLY A 59 2.74 5.05 -25.84
C GLY A 59 2.09 3.91 -25.05
N ARG A 60 2.89 3.27 -24.19
CA ARG A 60 2.48 2.12 -23.37
C ARG A 60 2.92 2.32 -21.91
N LEU A 61 2.12 1.85 -20.98
CA LEU A 61 2.45 1.75 -19.56
C LEU A 61 2.82 0.31 -19.24
N PHE A 62 3.94 0.10 -18.56
CA PHE A 62 4.40 -1.21 -18.13
C PHE A 62 4.52 -1.23 -16.61
N TYR A 63 3.94 -2.24 -15.98
CA TYR A 63 4.16 -2.56 -14.58
C TYR A 63 5.12 -3.75 -14.50
N MET A 64 6.13 -3.68 -13.63
CA MET A 64 7.12 -4.74 -13.44
C MET A 64 7.42 -4.89 -11.95
N GLY A 65 7.55 -6.12 -11.47
CA GLY A 65 7.84 -6.45 -10.08
C GLY A 65 8.09 -7.94 -9.89
N CYS A 66 8.58 -8.33 -8.72
CA CYS A 66 8.67 -9.73 -8.28
C CYS A 66 7.64 -9.99 -7.17
N GLY A 67 7.25 -11.26 -7.02
CA GLY A 67 6.37 -11.70 -5.93
C GLY A 67 7.07 -11.75 -4.58
#